data_AF-A0AAJ5N969-F1
#
_entry.id   AF-A0AAJ5N969-F1
#
_cell.length_a   1.000
_cell.length_b   1.000
_cell.length_c   1.000
_cell.angle_alpha   90.00
_cell.angle_beta   90.00
_cell.angle_gamma   90.00
#
_symmetry.space_group_name_H-M   'P 1'
#
loop_
_entity.id
_entity.type
_entity.pdbx_description
1 polymer ?
#
loop_
_entity_poly.entity_id
_entity_poly.type
_entity_poly.pdbx_seq_one_letter_code
_entity_poly.pdbx_strand_id
1 'polypeptide(L)'
;MRERTVDYSFRGTARSRERLSGQMVFHHIPKTAGSSFNQILRTLYRDDEVCNAALDYELDEAMADEARRYGLFVGHFSFDALRRHFGDATRLTFLRDPVQRCISQYHNWHDSSRYADAWVGRNETNPDVIDALKMASEMSLCEFVSSDNLVISDSAQNMMTRYLAPRADWKKERGYYDAALVAEAKRNLVEYFHFFGLTEQFDRSLLILAHTLGIRPWERSETLLTNRNPKKTSFSSGYNTTSEEAGILRDYNLMDIELYEFAVKEFNRRFDVSYQRLVECAFEYLADKDTRDIGNAGDFHVFDMTTAVGARGLHFLESTRLPCGADVLGRWTGLEPRAVWEIPLRAGRDSHVVIEVDYIDSVSHEALTPGHFTLNDMSAVQHAFSTEGSVQRLRLVFPVGATFAGRMLHTMKLATPLVRAEDGTRDVGVLLLRLQSYSV
;
A
#
# COMPACT_ATOMS: atom_id res chain seq x y z
N MET A 1 23.34 -1.44 9.68
CA MET A 1 23.20 -2.26 8.44
C MET A 1 24.32 -1.88 7.49
N ARG A 2 25.08 -2.85 6.97
CA ARG A 2 25.95 -2.60 5.81
C ARG A 2 25.05 -2.53 4.58
N GLU A 3 25.06 -1.41 3.86
CA GLU A 3 24.40 -1.31 2.55
C GLU A 3 24.96 -2.44 1.66
N ARG A 4 24.14 -3.44 1.35
CA ARG A 4 24.47 -4.38 0.28
C ARG A 4 24.26 -3.61 -1.03
N THR A 5 25.36 -3.36 -1.73
CA THR A 5 25.33 -2.82 -3.09
C THR A 5 24.66 -3.86 -3.99
N VAL A 6 23.42 -3.60 -4.40
CA VAL A 6 22.68 -4.47 -5.32
C VAL A 6 23.15 -4.17 -6.75
N ASP A 7 23.62 -5.18 -7.48
CA ASP A 7 24.03 -5.07 -8.89
C ASP A 7 22.78 -5.02 -9.81
N TYR A 8 22.54 -3.95 -10.54
CA TYR A 8 21.30 -3.80 -11.33
C TYR A 8 21.42 -4.23 -12.80
N SER A 9 22.41 -5.08 -13.15
CA SER A 9 22.54 -5.57 -14.53
C SER A 9 21.36 -6.48 -14.95
N PHE A 10 20.32 -5.88 -15.51
CA PHE A 10 19.14 -6.57 -16.00
C PHE A 10 19.44 -7.44 -17.21
N ARG A 11 19.52 -8.76 -17.01
CA ARG A 11 19.56 -9.77 -18.07
C ARG A 11 18.55 -10.89 -17.78
N GLY A 12 17.33 -10.74 -18.32
CA GLY A 12 16.31 -11.79 -18.42
C GLY A 12 15.67 -12.28 -17.10
N THR A 13 14.50 -12.91 -17.22
CA THR A 13 13.75 -13.55 -16.13
C THR A 13 14.50 -14.72 -15.47
N ALA A 14 15.51 -15.28 -16.14
CA ALA A 14 16.28 -16.42 -15.65
C ALA A 14 17.24 -16.08 -14.49
N ARG A 15 17.70 -14.82 -14.35
CA ARG A 15 18.66 -14.40 -13.30
C ARG A 15 18.01 -13.89 -12.01
N SER A 16 16.70 -13.67 -11.97
CA SER A 16 16.02 -13.25 -10.72
C SER A 16 16.02 -14.35 -9.65
N ARG A 17 16.04 -15.63 -10.06
CA ARG A 17 16.10 -16.78 -9.14
C ARG A 17 17.46 -16.96 -8.45
N GLU A 18 18.58 -16.67 -9.13
CA GLU A 18 19.92 -16.75 -8.50
C GLU A 18 20.06 -15.78 -7.31
N ARG A 19 19.24 -14.72 -7.25
CA ARG A 19 19.24 -13.73 -6.15
C ARG A 19 18.38 -14.12 -4.95
N LEU A 20 17.40 -15.00 -5.13
CA LEU A 20 16.52 -15.47 -4.06
C LEU A 20 17.13 -16.69 -3.34
N SER A 21 18.46 -16.71 -3.15
CA SER A 21 19.22 -17.89 -2.70
C SER A 21 19.00 -18.28 -1.22
N GLY A 22 17.84 -17.94 -0.64
CA GLY A 22 17.47 -18.25 0.74
C GLY A 22 15.95 -18.41 0.87
N GLN A 23 15.52 -19.05 1.97
CA GLN A 23 14.10 -19.24 2.25
C GLN A 23 13.38 -17.90 2.41
N MET A 24 12.12 -17.87 2.04
CA MET A 24 11.22 -16.76 2.25
C MET A 24 9.99 -17.21 3.03
N VAL A 25 9.62 -16.44 4.04
CA VAL A 25 8.38 -16.63 4.80
C VAL A 25 7.48 -15.40 4.66
N PHE A 26 6.24 -15.65 4.24
CA PHE A 26 5.16 -14.68 4.38
C PHE A 26 4.34 -15.00 5.61
N HIS A 27 4.54 -14.19 6.65
CA HIS A 27 3.73 -14.17 7.85
C HIS A 27 2.37 -13.58 7.54
N HIS A 28 1.42 -14.45 7.21
CA HIS A 28 0.11 -14.05 6.73
C HIS A 28 -0.79 -13.72 7.92
N ILE A 29 -1.02 -12.43 8.17
CA ILE A 29 -2.03 -12.00 9.15
C ILE A 29 -3.41 -12.05 8.46
N PRO A 30 -4.42 -12.74 9.03
CA PRO A 30 -5.73 -12.83 8.40
C PRO A 30 -6.32 -11.47 7.97
N LYS A 31 -6.86 -11.45 6.75
CA LYS A 31 -7.58 -10.31 6.12
C LYS A 31 -6.73 -9.06 5.83
N THR A 32 -5.43 -9.22 5.67
CA THR A 32 -4.46 -8.18 5.27
C THR A 32 -3.96 -8.36 3.82
N ALA A 33 -4.86 -8.62 2.87
CA ALA A 33 -4.55 -8.91 1.46
C ALA A 33 -3.71 -10.18 1.17
N GLY A 34 -3.58 -11.09 2.13
CA GLY A 34 -2.68 -12.23 1.99
C GLY A 34 -3.06 -13.26 0.92
N SER A 35 -4.33 -13.40 0.51
CA SER A 35 -4.70 -14.29 -0.61
C SER A 35 -4.10 -13.83 -1.94
N SER A 36 -4.28 -12.54 -2.27
CA SER A 36 -3.69 -11.93 -3.47
C SER A 36 -2.17 -11.95 -3.39
N PHE A 37 -1.62 -11.61 -2.22
CA PHE A 37 -0.17 -11.58 -2.04
C PHE A 37 0.50 -12.96 -2.12
N ASN A 38 -0.13 -13.99 -1.55
CA ASN A 38 0.31 -15.39 -1.65
C ASN A 38 0.38 -15.84 -3.12
N GLN A 39 -0.63 -15.52 -3.93
CA GLN A 39 -0.60 -15.84 -5.36
C GLN A 39 0.60 -15.19 -6.07
N ILE A 40 0.89 -13.92 -5.76
CA ILE A 40 2.04 -13.19 -6.32
C ILE A 40 3.35 -13.88 -5.92
N LEU A 41 3.54 -14.20 -4.64
CA LEU A 41 4.76 -14.87 -4.18
C LEU A 41 4.94 -16.25 -4.81
N ARG A 42 3.85 -17.01 -4.98
CA ARG A 42 3.89 -18.33 -5.63
C ARG A 42 4.38 -18.27 -7.07
N THR A 43 4.20 -17.15 -7.79
CA THR A 43 4.76 -16.99 -9.15
C THR A 43 6.29 -17.04 -9.20
N LEU A 44 6.98 -16.85 -8.07
CA LEU A 44 8.44 -16.88 -7.97
C LEU A 44 9.00 -18.31 -7.81
N TYR A 45 8.17 -19.24 -7.36
CA TYR A 45 8.57 -20.60 -6.96
C TYR A 45 7.86 -21.65 -7.82
N ARG A 46 8.46 -22.83 -7.94
CA ARG A 46 7.73 -24.01 -8.42
C ARG A 46 6.79 -24.49 -7.31
N ASP A 47 5.71 -25.15 -7.68
CA ASP A 47 4.73 -25.66 -6.71
C ASP A 47 5.36 -26.59 -5.66
N ASP A 48 6.35 -27.39 -6.05
CA ASP A 48 7.07 -28.32 -5.15
C ASP A 48 8.13 -27.66 -4.25
N GLU A 49 8.39 -26.36 -4.45
CA GLU A 49 9.25 -25.52 -3.59
C GLU A 49 8.41 -24.71 -2.58
N VAL A 50 7.08 -24.80 -2.62
CA VAL A 50 6.18 -24.11 -1.69
C VAL A 50 5.71 -25.07 -0.60
N CYS A 51 5.97 -24.70 0.66
CA CYS A 51 5.51 -25.50 1.80
C CYS A 51 3.99 -25.40 1.96
N ASN A 52 3.34 -26.53 2.27
CA ASN A 52 1.90 -26.61 2.51
C ASN A 52 1.49 -26.31 3.96
N ALA A 53 2.45 -26.20 4.87
CA ALA A 53 2.20 -25.82 6.26
C ALA A 53 1.60 -24.42 6.34
N ALA A 54 0.52 -24.28 7.09
CA ALA A 54 -0.18 -23.03 7.36
C ALA A 54 -0.34 -22.72 8.85
N LEU A 55 -0.07 -23.70 9.73
CA LEU A 55 -0.16 -23.61 11.18
C LEU A 55 1.16 -24.03 11.85
N ASP A 56 1.36 -23.64 13.11
CA ASP A 56 2.60 -23.88 13.87
C ASP A 56 3.03 -25.36 13.88
N TYR A 57 2.12 -26.28 14.16
CA TYR A 57 2.45 -27.71 14.24
C TYR A 57 2.85 -28.29 12.88
N GLU A 58 2.13 -27.92 11.81
CA GLU A 58 2.47 -28.33 10.44
C GLU A 58 3.84 -27.77 10.02
N LEU A 59 4.15 -26.55 10.48
CA LEU A 59 5.46 -25.93 10.22
C LEU A 59 6.56 -26.64 10.99
N ASP A 60 6.34 -26.94 12.27
CA ASP A 60 7.30 -27.68 13.09
C ASP A 60 7.61 -29.06 12.46
N GLU A 61 6.60 -29.78 11.97
CA GLU A 61 6.76 -31.04 11.22
C GLU A 61 7.54 -30.83 9.90
N ALA A 62 7.12 -29.87 9.07
CA ALA A 62 7.77 -29.60 7.80
C ALA A 62 9.25 -29.19 7.95
N MET A 63 9.57 -28.45 9.02
CA MET A 63 10.93 -28.03 9.33
C MET A 63 11.80 -29.17 9.88
N ALA A 64 11.20 -30.19 10.51
CA ALA A 64 11.92 -31.37 10.97
C ALA A 64 12.29 -32.32 9.81
N ASP A 65 11.39 -32.48 8.83
CA ASP A 65 11.52 -33.52 7.81
C ASP A 65 12.21 -33.03 6.52
N GLU A 66 11.79 -31.89 5.97
CA GLU A 66 12.16 -31.48 4.61
C GLU A 66 12.47 -29.98 4.46
N ALA A 67 12.92 -29.30 5.52
CA ALA A 67 13.12 -27.84 5.51
C ALA A 67 13.85 -27.28 4.28
N ARG A 68 14.94 -27.94 3.86
CA ARG A 68 15.79 -27.49 2.73
C ARG A 68 15.12 -27.59 1.36
N ARG A 69 14.02 -28.33 1.25
CA ARG A 69 13.25 -28.48 0.00
C ARG A 69 12.44 -27.23 -0.33
N TYR A 70 11.96 -26.54 0.70
CA TYR A 70 11.04 -25.43 0.53
C TYR A 70 11.77 -24.09 0.46
N GLY A 71 11.47 -23.33 -0.60
CA GLY A 71 11.92 -21.96 -0.76
C GLY A 71 10.92 -20.93 -0.23
N LEU A 72 9.62 -21.28 -0.21
CA LEU A 72 8.54 -20.38 0.23
C LEU A 72 7.67 -21.03 1.30
N PHE A 73 7.42 -20.29 2.38
CA PHE A 73 6.51 -20.63 3.46
C PHE A 73 5.44 -19.56 3.59
N VAL A 74 4.17 -19.95 3.65
CA VAL A 74 3.04 -19.01 3.78
C VAL A 74 2.03 -19.59 4.76
N GLY A 75 1.83 -18.92 5.89
CA GLY A 75 0.93 -19.42 6.93
C GLY A 75 0.60 -18.41 8.00
N HIS A 76 -0.36 -18.77 8.83
CA HIS A 76 -0.80 -18.03 10.01
C HIS A 76 0.05 -18.44 11.22
N PHE A 77 1.38 -18.37 11.08
CA PHE A 77 2.34 -18.82 12.09
C PHE A 77 2.38 -17.86 13.27
N SER A 78 2.62 -18.36 14.49
CA SER A 78 2.93 -17.49 15.61
C SER A 78 4.28 -16.79 15.41
N PHE A 79 4.45 -15.62 16.04
CA PHE A 79 5.74 -14.94 16.01
C PHE A 79 6.86 -15.79 16.61
N ASP A 80 6.55 -16.62 17.62
CA ASP A 80 7.49 -17.57 18.22
C ASP A 80 7.93 -18.65 17.23
N ALA A 81 7.00 -19.18 16.43
CA ALA A 81 7.34 -20.11 15.36
C ALA A 81 8.21 -19.44 14.29
N LEU A 82 7.94 -18.17 13.96
CA LEU A 82 8.80 -17.43 13.04
C LEU A 82 10.22 -17.31 13.58
N ARG A 83 10.38 -16.89 14.83
CA ARG A 83 11.71 -16.72 15.46
C ARG A 83 12.49 -18.02 15.55
N ARG A 84 11.79 -19.13 15.79
CA ARG A 84 12.39 -20.46 15.90
C ARG A 84 13.00 -20.93 14.58
N HIS A 85 12.31 -20.65 13.48
CA HIS A 85 12.56 -21.32 12.20
C HIS A 85 13.15 -20.43 11.10
N PHE A 86 12.92 -19.12 11.16
CA PHE A 86 13.18 -18.23 10.03
C PHE A 86 14.19 -17.11 10.32
N GLY A 87 15.17 -17.36 11.20
CA GLY A 87 16.22 -16.39 11.56
C GLY A 87 17.06 -15.86 10.39
N ASP A 88 17.28 -16.68 9.36
CA ASP A 88 18.07 -16.33 8.16
C ASP A 88 17.20 -16.11 6.90
N ALA A 89 15.88 -16.30 7.01
CA ALA A 89 14.97 -16.16 5.88
C ALA A 89 14.65 -14.70 5.56
N THR A 90 14.23 -14.44 4.32
CA THR A 90 13.51 -13.21 3.99
C THR A 90 12.12 -13.28 4.59
N ARG A 91 11.72 -12.23 5.33
CA ARG A 91 10.52 -12.23 6.18
C ARG A 91 9.61 -11.11 5.76
N LEU A 92 8.41 -11.48 5.35
CA LEU A 92 7.41 -10.60 4.79
C LEU A 92 6.14 -10.63 5.65
N THR A 93 5.43 -9.52 5.73
CA THR A 93 4.08 -9.45 6.31
C THR A 93 3.25 -8.37 5.63
N PHE A 94 1.96 -8.30 5.92
CA PHE A 94 1.08 -7.21 5.49
C PHE A 94 0.22 -6.75 6.66
N LEU A 95 -0.10 -5.46 6.66
CA LEU A 95 -1.03 -4.84 7.60
C LEU A 95 -2.20 -4.23 6.83
N ARG A 96 -3.22 -3.83 7.59
CA ARG A 96 -4.45 -3.21 7.09
C ARG A 96 -5.01 -2.28 8.15
N ASP A 97 -5.80 -1.29 7.75
CA ASP A 97 -6.58 -0.52 8.71
C ASP A 97 -7.35 -1.47 9.67
N PRO A 98 -7.19 -1.35 11.00
CA PRO A 98 -7.74 -2.31 11.96
C PRO A 98 -9.26 -2.43 11.89
N VAL A 99 -9.96 -1.31 11.68
CA VAL A 99 -11.43 -1.31 11.56
C VAL A 99 -11.84 -2.06 10.30
N GLN A 100 -11.23 -1.74 9.15
CA GLN A 100 -11.52 -2.43 7.89
C GLN A 100 -11.11 -3.91 7.91
N ARG A 101 -10.07 -4.28 8.65
CA ARG A 101 -9.68 -5.68 8.89
C ARG A 101 -10.76 -6.42 9.68
N CYS A 102 -11.25 -5.85 10.77
CA CYS A 102 -12.33 -6.43 11.59
C CYS A 102 -13.61 -6.65 10.79
N ILE A 103 -14.05 -5.64 10.02
CA ILE A 103 -15.26 -5.79 9.19
C ILE A 103 -15.04 -6.85 8.09
N SER A 104 -13.84 -6.88 7.50
CA SER A 104 -13.50 -7.90 6.52
C SER A 104 -13.47 -9.31 7.10
N GLN A 105 -13.12 -9.45 8.38
CA GLN A 105 -13.13 -10.71 9.10
C GLN A 105 -14.56 -11.13 9.42
N TYR A 106 -15.39 -10.22 9.93
CA TYR A 106 -16.82 -10.44 10.15
C TYR A 106 -17.50 -11.00 8.90
N HIS A 107 -17.36 -10.34 7.76
CA HIS A 107 -17.94 -10.83 6.51
C HIS A 107 -17.29 -12.11 5.96
N ASN A 108 -16.08 -12.45 6.40
CA ASN A 108 -15.47 -13.74 6.06
C ASN A 108 -16.19 -14.86 6.82
N TRP A 109 -16.49 -14.65 8.11
CA TRP A 109 -17.17 -15.63 8.97
C TRP A 109 -18.66 -15.82 8.63
N HIS A 110 -19.26 -14.87 7.92
CA HIS A 110 -20.68 -14.89 7.52
C HIS A 110 -20.92 -15.43 6.10
N ASP A 111 -19.87 -15.77 5.37
CA ASP A 111 -19.97 -16.16 3.97
C ASP A 111 -19.06 -17.36 3.72
N SER A 112 -19.63 -18.56 3.87
CA SER A 112 -18.88 -19.81 3.72
C SER A 112 -18.28 -19.99 2.34
N SER A 113 -18.82 -19.32 1.31
CA SER A 113 -18.24 -19.30 -0.04
C SER A 113 -16.86 -18.64 -0.11
N ARG A 114 -16.45 -17.92 0.95
CA ARG A 114 -15.14 -17.26 1.07
C ARG A 114 -14.10 -18.10 1.77
N TYR A 115 -14.47 -19.27 2.28
CA TYR A 115 -13.52 -20.17 2.90
C TYR A 115 -12.69 -20.86 1.83
N ALA A 116 -11.36 -20.79 1.97
CA ALA A 116 -10.48 -21.58 1.13
C ALA A 116 -10.63 -23.06 1.50
N ASP A 117 -10.59 -23.97 0.53
CA ASP A 117 -10.70 -25.42 0.75
C ASP A 117 -9.69 -25.92 1.79
N ALA A 118 -8.47 -25.37 1.74
CA ALA A 118 -7.40 -25.68 2.67
C ALA A 118 -7.71 -25.25 4.12
N TRP A 119 -8.55 -24.23 4.32
CA TRP A 119 -9.04 -23.85 5.64
C TRP A 119 -10.20 -24.76 6.08
N VAL A 120 -11.11 -25.09 5.17
CA VAL A 120 -12.23 -26.01 5.44
C VAL A 120 -11.69 -27.35 5.91
N GLY A 121 -10.80 -28.00 5.15
CA GLY A 121 -10.23 -29.30 5.52
C GLY A 121 -9.48 -29.31 6.86
N ARG A 122 -8.97 -28.16 7.32
CA ARG A 122 -8.30 -28.03 8.63
C ARG A 122 -9.26 -27.84 9.80
N ASN A 123 -10.46 -27.33 9.55
CA ASN A 123 -11.37 -26.86 10.60
C ASN A 123 -12.72 -27.58 10.60
N GLU A 124 -13.06 -28.34 9.55
CA GLU A 124 -14.36 -28.99 9.38
C GLU A 124 -14.71 -30.02 10.47
N THR A 125 -13.71 -30.48 11.24
CA THR A 125 -13.89 -31.41 12.37
C THR A 125 -13.61 -30.78 13.73
N ASN A 126 -13.21 -29.49 13.79
CA ASN A 126 -12.89 -28.83 15.06
C ASN A 126 -14.17 -28.31 15.74
N PRO A 127 -14.59 -28.89 16.88
CA PRO A 127 -15.87 -28.54 17.52
C PRO A 127 -15.92 -27.07 17.97
N ASP A 128 -14.82 -26.53 18.49
CA ASP A 128 -14.75 -25.14 18.95
C ASP A 128 -14.94 -24.16 17.79
N VAL A 129 -14.34 -24.47 16.64
CA VAL A 129 -14.49 -23.64 15.42
C VAL A 129 -15.91 -23.78 14.87
N ILE A 130 -16.46 -24.99 14.80
CA ILE A 130 -17.82 -25.22 14.32
C ILE A 130 -18.84 -24.44 15.16
N ASP A 131 -18.74 -24.49 16.49
CA ASP A 131 -19.67 -23.80 17.37
C ASP A 131 -19.47 -22.28 17.33
N ALA A 132 -18.23 -21.81 17.22
CA ALA A 132 -17.93 -20.39 17.01
C ALA A 132 -18.49 -19.87 15.68
N LEU A 133 -18.45 -20.65 14.60
CA LEU A 133 -19.02 -20.26 13.30
C LEU A 133 -20.56 -20.16 13.36
N LYS A 134 -21.22 -21.12 14.01
CA LYS A 134 -22.68 -21.07 14.21
C LYS A 134 -23.06 -19.83 15.01
N MET A 135 -22.40 -19.61 16.14
CA MET A 135 -22.62 -18.45 16.99
C MET A 135 -22.37 -17.14 16.23
N ALA A 136 -21.25 -17.04 15.52
CA ALA A 136 -20.91 -15.85 14.75
C ALA A 136 -21.93 -15.54 13.65
N SER A 137 -22.56 -16.55 13.02
CA SER A 137 -23.52 -16.35 11.92
C SER A 137 -24.79 -15.59 12.31
N GLU A 138 -25.08 -15.53 13.61
CA GLU A 138 -26.24 -14.83 14.19
C GLU A 138 -25.86 -13.48 14.81
N MET A 139 -24.57 -13.15 14.89
CA MET A 139 -24.08 -11.93 15.52
C MET A 139 -24.13 -10.74 14.56
N SER A 140 -24.46 -9.57 15.10
CA SER A 140 -24.10 -8.29 14.47
C SER A 140 -22.59 -8.07 14.50
N LEU A 141 -22.11 -7.07 13.73
CA LEU A 141 -20.69 -6.69 13.71
C LEU A 141 -20.16 -6.32 15.11
N CYS A 142 -20.94 -5.59 15.90
CA CYS A 142 -20.55 -5.20 17.26
C CYS A 142 -20.51 -6.41 18.21
N GLU A 143 -21.50 -7.30 18.14
CA GLU A 143 -21.52 -8.54 18.94
C GLU A 143 -20.35 -9.46 18.57
N PHE A 144 -19.99 -9.55 17.30
CA PHE A 144 -18.84 -10.32 16.84
C PHE A 144 -17.53 -9.80 17.43
N VAL A 145 -17.30 -8.48 17.39
CA VAL A 145 -16.06 -7.88 17.91
C VAL A 145 -16.00 -7.89 19.44
N SER A 146 -17.15 -7.78 20.11
CA SER A 146 -17.28 -7.80 21.57
C SER A 146 -17.51 -9.19 22.16
N SER A 147 -17.45 -10.25 21.34
CA SER A 147 -17.74 -11.61 21.78
C SER A 147 -16.75 -12.11 22.85
N ASP A 148 -17.27 -12.76 23.89
CA ASP A 148 -16.46 -13.47 24.89
C ASP A 148 -16.03 -14.87 24.42
N ASN A 149 -16.56 -15.36 23.29
CA ASN A 149 -16.14 -16.63 22.72
C ASN A 149 -14.65 -16.54 22.32
N LEU A 150 -13.84 -17.48 22.81
CA LEU A 150 -12.40 -17.39 22.65
C LEU A 150 -11.95 -17.46 21.19
N VAL A 151 -12.61 -18.25 20.35
CA VAL A 151 -12.27 -18.42 18.93
C VAL A 151 -12.66 -17.17 18.12
N ILE A 152 -13.83 -16.58 18.42
CA ILE A 152 -14.31 -15.35 17.76
C ILE A 152 -13.44 -14.15 18.13
N SER A 153 -13.27 -13.89 19.42
CA SER A 153 -12.46 -12.77 19.95
C SER A 153 -11.02 -12.82 19.49
N ASP A 154 -10.41 -14.01 19.44
CA ASP A 154 -9.05 -14.21 18.95
C ASP A 154 -8.91 -13.74 17.50
N SER A 155 -9.97 -13.92 16.71
CA SER A 155 -10.02 -13.56 15.30
C SER A 155 -10.27 -12.05 15.05
N ALA A 156 -10.87 -11.38 16.03
CA ALA A 156 -11.41 -10.03 15.91
C ALA A 156 -10.58 -8.95 16.64
N GLN A 157 -9.95 -9.25 17.77
CA GLN A 157 -9.37 -8.25 18.67
C GLN A 157 -7.83 -8.21 18.61
N ASN A 158 -7.28 -7.01 18.34
CA ASN A 158 -5.85 -6.68 18.34
C ASN A 158 -4.96 -7.71 17.62
N MET A 159 -5.47 -8.29 16.53
CA MET A 159 -4.85 -9.43 15.87
C MET A 159 -3.47 -9.08 15.30
N MET A 160 -3.30 -7.91 14.68
CA MET A 160 -2.01 -7.57 14.04
C MET A 160 -0.90 -7.43 15.07
N THR A 161 -1.18 -6.78 16.20
CA THR A 161 -0.25 -6.63 17.33
C THR A 161 0.14 -7.99 17.88
N ARG A 162 -0.85 -8.85 18.12
CA ARG A 162 -0.63 -10.20 18.66
C ARG A 162 0.13 -11.12 17.71
N TYR A 163 -0.04 -10.94 16.40
CA TYR A 163 0.72 -11.70 15.40
C TYR A 163 2.15 -11.19 15.24
N LEU A 164 2.45 -9.94 15.62
CA LEU A 164 3.76 -9.32 15.46
C LEU A 164 4.58 -9.30 16.76
N ALA A 165 4.07 -9.88 17.84
CA ALA A 165 4.75 -10.01 19.12
C ALA A 165 4.74 -11.49 19.59
N PRO A 166 5.68 -11.89 20.47
CA PRO A 166 5.63 -13.19 21.13
C PRO A 166 4.28 -13.44 21.81
N ARG A 167 3.93 -14.71 22.00
CA ARG A 167 2.72 -15.06 22.76
C ARG A 167 2.79 -14.44 24.16
N ALA A 168 1.76 -13.67 24.49
CA ALA A 168 1.56 -13.06 25.79
C ALA A 168 0.12 -13.30 26.24
N ASP A 169 -0.09 -13.35 27.55
CA ASP A 169 -1.43 -13.32 28.12
C ASP A 169 -1.99 -11.90 27.96
N TRP A 170 -3.11 -11.77 27.26
CA TRP A 170 -3.77 -10.49 27.03
C TRP A 170 -5.25 -10.60 27.39
N LYS A 171 -5.87 -9.49 27.76
CA LYS A 171 -7.27 -9.47 28.19
C LYS A 171 -8.19 -9.15 27.02
N LYS A 172 -9.27 -9.92 26.94
CA LYS A 172 -10.33 -9.80 25.93
C LYS A 172 -11.42 -8.83 26.41
N GLU A 173 -11.03 -7.59 26.68
CA GLU A 173 -11.92 -6.57 27.24
C GLU A 173 -11.91 -5.29 26.39
N ARG A 174 -13.05 -4.59 26.36
CA ARG A 174 -13.17 -3.30 25.66
C ARG A 174 -12.20 -2.30 26.25
N GLY A 175 -11.42 -1.63 25.40
CA GLY A 175 -10.44 -0.64 25.85
C GLY A 175 -9.16 -1.24 26.44
N TYR A 176 -8.97 -2.56 26.35
CA TYR A 176 -7.70 -3.18 26.75
C TYR A 176 -6.54 -2.61 25.95
N TYR A 177 -5.45 -2.29 26.66
CA TYR A 177 -4.26 -1.73 26.06
C TYR A 177 -3.02 -2.17 26.83
N ASP A 178 -2.04 -2.73 26.11
CA ASP A 178 -0.73 -3.08 26.64
C ASP A 178 0.36 -2.33 25.86
N ALA A 179 0.93 -1.32 26.50
CA ALA A 179 1.99 -0.49 25.91
C ALA A 179 3.25 -1.30 25.58
N ALA A 180 3.58 -2.30 26.39
CA ALA A 180 4.79 -3.10 26.21
C ALA A 180 4.63 -4.01 24.98
N LEU A 181 3.46 -4.64 24.83
CA LEU A 181 3.14 -5.48 23.68
C LEU A 181 3.11 -4.66 22.37
N VAL A 182 2.51 -3.47 22.38
CA VAL A 182 2.51 -2.56 21.22
C VAL A 182 3.93 -2.14 20.85
N ALA A 183 4.75 -1.77 21.84
CA ALA A 183 6.14 -1.38 21.60
C ALA A 183 6.96 -2.53 21.02
N GLU A 184 6.72 -3.76 21.48
CA GLU A 184 7.37 -4.95 20.95
C GLU A 184 6.94 -5.26 19.51
N ALA A 185 5.63 -5.22 19.21
CA ALA A 185 5.12 -5.40 17.86
C ALA A 185 5.71 -4.39 16.87
N LYS A 186 5.83 -3.11 17.27
CA LYS A 186 6.49 -2.06 16.46
C LYS A 186 7.96 -2.35 16.21
N ARG A 187 8.71 -2.75 17.24
CA ARG A 187 10.13 -3.13 17.10
C ARG A 187 10.28 -4.32 16.16
N ASN A 188 9.50 -5.37 16.36
CA ASN A 188 9.54 -6.56 15.51
C ASN A 188 9.17 -6.25 14.05
N LEU A 189 8.15 -5.42 13.82
CA LEU A 189 7.78 -4.98 12.47
C LEU A 189 8.96 -4.31 11.74
N VAL A 190 9.77 -3.53 12.46
CA VAL A 190 10.89 -2.78 11.86
C VAL A 190 12.17 -3.60 11.76
N GLU A 191 12.51 -4.32 12.81
CA GLU A 191 13.82 -4.97 12.99
C GLU A 191 13.83 -6.42 12.50
N TYR A 192 12.70 -7.14 12.61
CA TYR A 192 12.61 -8.53 12.21
C TYR A 192 12.18 -8.69 10.75
N PHE A 193 11.17 -7.95 10.30
CA PHE A 193 10.66 -8.07 8.94
C PHE A 193 11.50 -7.27 7.94
N HIS A 194 11.93 -7.96 6.89
CA HIS A 194 12.62 -7.34 5.75
C HIS A 194 11.67 -6.46 4.94
N PHE A 195 10.39 -6.83 4.90
CA PHE A 195 9.35 -6.06 4.24
C PHE A 195 8.02 -6.21 4.96
N PHE A 196 7.25 -5.12 4.97
CA PHE A 196 5.83 -5.15 5.26
C PHE A 196 5.08 -4.28 4.27
N GLY A 197 3.89 -4.74 3.86
CA GLY A 197 2.99 -4.00 2.99
C GLY A 197 1.77 -3.45 3.75
N LEU A 198 1.05 -2.53 3.10
CA LEU A 198 -0.24 -2.03 3.56
C LEU A 198 -1.31 -2.37 2.52
N THR A 199 -2.42 -2.95 2.96
CA THR A 199 -3.52 -3.36 2.08
C THR A 199 -4.07 -2.17 1.26
N GLU A 200 -4.19 -1.01 1.90
CA GLU A 200 -4.68 0.25 1.32
C GLU A 200 -3.68 0.86 0.33
N GLN A 201 -2.42 0.43 0.37
CA GLN A 201 -1.35 0.87 -0.53
C GLN A 201 -0.73 -0.34 -1.25
N PHE A 202 -1.57 -1.29 -1.69
CA PHE A 202 -1.10 -2.58 -2.24
C PHE A 202 -0.12 -2.40 -3.41
N ASP A 203 -0.45 -1.55 -4.38
CA ASP A 203 0.43 -1.26 -5.54
C ASP A 203 1.81 -0.73 -5.09
N ARG A 204 1.83 0.24 -4.15
CA ARG A 204 3.09 0.75 -3.58
C ARG A 204 3.84 -0.33 -2.79
N SER A 205 3.10 -1.21 -2.12
CA SER A 205 3.69 -2.33 -1.37
C SER A 205 4.40 -3.29 -2.32
N LEU A 206 3.85 -3.57 -3.50
CA LEU A 206 4.52 -4.40 -4.52
C LEU A 206 5.79 -3.75 -5.06
N LEU A 207 5.82 -2.41 -5.19
CA LEU A 207 7.03 -1.69 -5.57
C LEU A 207 8.13 -1.89 -4.51
N ILE A 208 7.85 -1.59 -3.24
CA ILE A 208 8.84 -1.78 -2.15
C ILE A 208 9.29 -3.23 -2.08
N LEU A 209 8.38 -4.19 -2.26
CA LEU A 209 8.74 -5.60 -2.27
C LEU A 209 9.72 -5.93 -3.40
N ALA A 210 9.45 -5.48 -4.62
CA ALA A 210 10.34 -5.72 -5.76
C ALA A 210 11.74 -5.16 -5.48
N HIS A 211 11.82 -3.97 -4.89
CA HIS A 211 13.10 -3.39 -4.43
C HIS A 211 13.75 -4.23 -3.33
N THR A 212 12.98 -4.68 -2.34
CA THR A 212 13.47 -5.50 -1.22
C THR A 212 14.07 -6.81 -1.73
N LEU A 213 13.44 -7.43 -2.72
CA LEU A 213 13.88 -8.69 -3.33
C LEU A 213 14.93 -8.50 -4.44
N GLY A 214 15.18 -7.25 -4.87
CA GLY A 214 16.08 -6.96 -5.98
C GLY A 214 15.61 -7.53 -7.33
N ILE A 215 14.29 -7.59 -7.54
CA ILE A 215 13.63 -8.10 -8.75
C ILE A 215 12.89 -6.98 -9.49
N ARG A 216 12.43 -7.28 -10.71
CA ARG A 216 11.58 -6.36 -11.46
C ARG A 216 10.22 -6.18 -10.79
N PRO A 217 9.66 -4.95 -10.76
CA PRO A 217 8.26 -4.75 -10.40
C PRO A 217 7.34 -5.63 -11.24
N TRP A 218 6.29 -6.16 -10.61
CA TRP A 218 5.27 -6.91 -11.34
C TRP A 218 4.51 -5.97 -12.29
N GLU A 219 4.29 -6.44 -13.52
CA GLU A 219 3.43 -5.73 -14.45
C GLU A 219 1.99 -5.77 -13.95
N ARG A 220 1.21 -4.69 -14.15
CA ARG A 220 -0.23 -4.68 -13.87
C ARG A 220 -0.94 -5.69 -14.79
N SER A 221 -1.01 -6.95 -14.38
CA SER A 221 -1.77 -7.99 -15.08
C SER A 221 -3.18 -8.11 -14.50
N GLU A 222 -4.13 -8.56 -15.32
CA GLU A 222 -5.50 -8.85 -14.87
C GLU A 222 -5.53 -9.85 -13.70
N THR A 223 -4.57 -10.78 -13.64
CA THR A 223 -4.36 -11.72 -12.52
C THR A 223 -4.02 -11.06 -11.17
N LEU A 224 -3.47 -9.85 -11.15
CA LEU A 224 -3.31 -9.07 -9.91
C LEU A 224 -4.63 -8.44 -9.44
N LEU A 225 -5.62 -8.36 -10.34
CA LEU A 225 -6.93 -7.71 -10.12
C LEU A 225 -8.07 -8.72 -9.89
N THR A 226 -7.89 -10.02 -10.19
CA THR A 226 -8.94 -11.05 -10.14
C THR A 226 -9.42 -11.42 -8.74
N ASN A 227 -8.66 -11.14 -7.69
CA ASN A 227 -9.08 -11.31 -6.29
C ASN A 227 -9.72 -10.04 -5.69
N ARG A 228 -10.35 -9.22 -6.53
CA ARG A 228 -11.34 -8.25 -6.08
C ARG A 228 -12.57 -9.03 -5.61
N ASN A 229 -12.97 -8.84 -4.35
CA ASN A 229 -14.30 -9.27 -3.92
C ASN A 229 -15.31 -8.72 -4.95
N PRO A 230 -16.21 -9.52 -5.56
CA PRO A 230 -17.10 -9.04 -6.63
C PRO A 230 -18.00 -7.87 -6.20
N LYS A 231 -18.23 -7.71 -4.89
CA LYS A 231 -18.93 -6.56 -4.29
C LYS A 231 -18.04 -5.34 -4.00
N LYS A 232 -16.74 -5.44 -4.28
CA LYS A 232 -15.72 -4.41 -4.14
C LYS A 232 -15.11 -4.11 -5.50
N THR A 233 -15.48 -2.95 -6.07
CA THR A 233 -14.92 -2.45 -7.33
C THR A 233 -13.44 -2.07 -7.21
N SER A 234 -12.88 -2.02 -5.98
CA SER A 234 -11.51 -1.59 -5.69
C SER A 234 -11.07 -1.95 -4.26
N PHE A 235 -9.76 -1.94 -3.97
CA PHE A 235 -9.20 -2.11 -2.61
C PHE A 235 -9.62 -0.98 -1.64
N SER A 236 -9.99 0.19 -2.15
CA SER A 236 -10.46 1.35 -1.37
C SER A 236 -11.97 1.38 -1.11
N SER A 237 -12.76 0.42 -1.61
CA SER A 237 -14.17 0.32 -1.22
C SER A 237 -14.28 -0.22 0.22
N GLY A 238 -14.38 0.72 1.16
CA GLY A 238 -14.62 0.45 2.57
C GLY A 238 -15.96 -0.23 2.79
N TYR A 239 -16.09 -0.96 3.89
CA TYR A 239 -17.42 -1.36 4.36
C TYR A 239 -18.07 -0.16 5.04
N ASN A 240 -19.33 0.11 4.72
CA ASN A 240 -20.10 1.17 5.38
C ASN A 240 -20.39 0.74 6.83
N THR A 241 -20.06 1.60 7.80
CA THR A 241 -20.40 1.44 9.21
C THR A 241 -20.87 2.78 9.77
N THR A 242 -21.74 2.74 10.77
CA THR A 242 -22.09 3.91 11.56
C THR A 242 -20.89 4.40 12.39
N SER A 243 -20.92 5.66 12.83
CA SER A 243 -19.89 6.21 13.72
C SER A 243 -19.81 5.48 15.06
N GLU A 244 -20.93 4.94 15.55
CA GLU A 244 -21.00 4.17 16.80
C GLU A 244 -20.31 2.81 16.66
N GLU A 245 -20.64 2.05 15.61
CA GLU A 245 -19.96 0.78 15.30
C GLU A 245 -18.46 0.99 15.12
N ALA A 246 -18.05 2.03 14.38
CA ALA A 246 -16.64 2.36 14.21
C ALA A 246 -15.94 2.65 15.54
N GLY A 247 -16.62 3.30 16.49
CA GLY A 247 -16.11 3.54 17.84
C GLY A 247 -15.87 2.23 18.62
N ILE A 248 -16.85 1.33 18.62
CA ILE A 248 -16.73 0.02 19.28
C ILE A 248 -15.57 -0.78 18.68
N LEU A 249 -15.48 -0.80 17.35
CA LEU A 249 -14.40 -1.52 16.65
C LEU A 249 -13.02 -0.99 17.04
N ARG A 250 -12.87 0.34 17.18
CA ARG A 250 -11.62 0.97 17.62
C ARG A 250 -11.29 0.62 19.06
N ASP A 251 -12.25 0.66 19.97
CA ASP A 251 -12.02 0.38 21.40
C ASP A 251 -11.52 -1.05 21.66
N TYR A 252 -11.96 -2.01 20.86
CA TYR A 252 -11.48 -3.40 20.92
C TYR A 252 -10.16 -3.63 20.17
N ASN A 253 -9.66 -2.64 19.43
CA ASN A 253 -8.49 -2.74 18.57
C ASN A 253 -7.46 -1.61 18.81
N LEU A 254 -7.43 -1.01 20.00
CA LEU A 254 -6.57 0.15 20.30
C LEU A 254 -5.09 -0.11 20.01
N MET A 255 -4.59 -1.31 20.32
CA MET A 255 -3.20 -1.68 20.06
C MET A 255 -2.91 -1.75 18.56
N ASP A 256 -3.83 -2.36 17.79
CA ASP A 256 -3.73 -2.42 16.33
C ASP A 256 -3.84 -1.03 15.68
N ILE A 257 -4.66 -0.12 16.24
CA ILE A 257 -4.77 1.27 15.78
C ILE A 257 -3.42 1.97 15.91
N GLU A 258 -2.80 1.92 17.09
CA GLU A 258 -1.52 2.57 17.30
C GLU A 258 -0.39 1.93 16.47
N LEU A 259 -0.38 0.59 16.35
CA LEU A 259 0.56 -0.14 15.51
C LEU A 259 0.41 0.24 14.04
N TYR A 260 -0.82 0.32 13.53
CA TYR A 260 -1.09 0.65 12.14
C TYR A 260 -0.72 2.10 11.81
N GLU A 261 -1.04 3.05 12.68
CA GLU A 261 -0.62 4.45 12.51
C GLU A 261 0.90 4.60 12.48
N PHE A 262 1.61 3.83 13.30
CA PHE A 262 3.07 3.73 13.25
C PHE A 262 3.55 3.09 11.93
N ALA A 263 2.94 1.97 11.52
CA ALA A 263 3.29 1.26 10.30
C ALA A 263 3.10 2.12 9.05
N VAL A 264 2.04 2.94 8.97
CA VAL A 264 1.82 3.89 7.88
C VAL A 264 2.95 4.91 7.77
N LYS A 265 3.35 5.51 8.90
CA LYS A 265 4.46 6.48 8.93
C LYS A 265 5.77 5.84 8.50
N GLU A 266 6.08 4.65 9.03
CA GLU A 266 7.30 3.93 8.69
C GLU A 266 7.28 3.42 7.24
N PHE A 267 6.14 2.94 6.73
CA PHE A 267 5.97 2.53 5.34
C PHE A 267 6.24 3.69 4.40
N ASN A 268 5.62 4.85 4.64
CA ASN A 268 5.85 6.05 3.84
C ASN A 268 7.32 6.48 3.91
N ARG A 269 7.95 6.43 5.09
CA ARG A 269 9.40 6.71 5.22
C ARG A 269 10.26 5.74 4.41
N ARG A 270 9.97 4.43 4.46
CA ARG A 270 10.69 3.40 3.68
C ARG A 270 10.47 3.58 2.18
N PHE A 271 9.22 3.85 1.79
CA PHE A 271 8.85 4.17 0.42
C PHE A 271 9.71 5.34 -0.04
N ASP A 272 9.69 6.46 0.67
CA ASP A 272 10.40 7.70 0.36
C ASP A 272 11.90 7.56 0.20
N VAL A 273 12.56 6.81 1.09
CA VAL A 273 14.01 6.54 1.03
C VAL A 273 14.34 5.62 -0.15
N SER A 274 13.53 4.57 -0.35
CA SER A 274 13.72 3.64 -1.46
C SER A 274 13.27 4.24 -2.78
N TYR A 275 12.49 5.32 -2.73
CA TYR A 275 11.73 5.87 -3.84
C TYR A 275 12.62 6.29 -4.98
N GLN A 276 13.70 7.04 -4.72
CA GLN A 276 14.63 7.48 -5.76
C GLN A 276 15.26 6.28 -6.50
N ARG A 277 15.67 5.23 -5.77
CA ARG A 277 16.22 4.00 -6.36
C ARG A 277 15.14 3.17 -7.08
N LEU A 278 13.95 3.09 -6.52
CA LEU A 278 12.77 2.42 -7.10
C LEU A 278 12.35 3.07 -8.40
N VAL A 279 12.37 4.39 -8.41
CA VAL A 279 12.10 5.24 -9.54
C VAL A 279 13.17 5.06 -10.61
N GLU A 280 14.46 5.10 -10.29
CA GLU A 280 15.54 4.80 -11.25
C GLU A 280 15.33 3.41 -11.90
N CYS A 281 14.96 2.40 -11.10
CA CYS A 281 14.66 1.04 -11.60
C CYS A 281 13.36 0.95 -12.43
N ALA A 282 12.31 1.66 -12.02
CA ALA A 282 11.03 1.72 -12.74
C ALA A 282 11.16 2.56 -14.02
N PHE A 283 12.07 3.51 -14.03
CA PHE A 283 12.38 4.37 -15.17
C PHE A 283 13.05 3.58 -16.30
N GLU A 284 13.99 2.68 -15.99
CA GLU A 284 14.54 1.74 -16.97
C GLU A 284 13.46 0.84 -17.60
N TYR A 285 12.41 0.49 -16.84
CA TYR A 285 11.29 -0.32 -17.32
C TYR A 285 10.28 0.47 -18.17
N LEU A 286 9.90 1.69 -17.75
CA LEU A 286 9.02 2.57 -18.52
C LEU A 286 9.72 3.12 -19.78
N ALA A 287 11.04 3.29 -19.73
CA ALA A 287 11.84 3.67 -20.88
C ALA A 287 11.75 2.64 -22.02
N ASP A 288 11.57 1.35 -21.69
CA ASP A 288 11.53 0.24 -22.64
C ASP A 288 10.13 -0.03 -23.23
N LYS A 289 9.05 0.33 -22.51
CA LYS A 289 7.65 0.08 -22.95
C LYS A 289 6.90 1.28 -23.53
N ASP A 290 7.01 2.48 -22.94
CA ASP A 290 6.13 3.62 -23.24
C ASP A 290 6.83 4.84 -23.86
N THR A 291 8.14 4.81 -24.09
CA THR A 291 8.84 5.93 -24.76
C THR A 291 8.52 6.08 -26.25
N ARG A 292 7.61 5.26 -26.78
CA ARG A 292 7.09 5.42 -28.15
C ARG A 292 5.96 6.45 -28.27
N ASP A 293 5.29 6.83 -27.17
CA ASP A 293 4.10 7.70 -27.21
C ASP A 293 4.12 8.91 -26.25
N ILE A 294 5.23 9.16 -25.54
CA ILE A 294 5.47 10.49 -24.96
C ILE A 294 5.79 11.39 -26.14
N GLY A 295 4.73 11.99 -26.68
CA GLY A 295 4.61 12.62 -27.99
C GLY A 295 5.72 13.60 -28.33
N ASN A 296 5.80 13.89 -29.63
CA ASN A 296 6.72 14.87 -30.16
C ASN A 296 6.54 16.22 -29.44
N ALA A 297 7.62 16.99 -29.35
CA ALA A 297 7.59 18.36 -28.84
C ALA A 297 6.39 19.15 -29.39
N GLY A 298 5.53 19.68 -28.49
CA GLY A 298 4.45 20.60 -28.87
C GLY A 298 3.02 20.19 -28.49
N ASP A 299 2.75 18.99 -27.97
CA ASP A 299 1.39 18.53 -27.60
C ASP A 299 1.19 18.39 -26.07
N PHE A 300 0.01 18.75 -25.55
CA PHE A 300 -0.36 18.54 -24.15
C PHE A 300 -0.59 17.04 -23.89
N HIS A 301 0.18 16.48 -22.96
CA HIS A 301 -0.03 15.15 -22.41
C HIS A 301 -0.86 15.25 -21.13
N VAL A 302 -2.05 14.66 -21.14
CA VAL A 302 -2.85 14.52 -19.92
C VAL A 302 -2.12 13.55 -18.99
N PHE A 303 -1.71 14.04 -17.82
CA PHE A 303 -1.07 13.22 -16.80
C PHE A 303 -2.15 12.57 -15.95
N ASP A 304 -2.60 11.39 -16.38
CA ASP A 304 -3.47 10.58 -15.55
C ASP A 304 -2.67 10.10 -14.33
N MET A 305 -3.24 10.28 -13.12
CA MET A 305 -2.64 9.79 -11.87
C MET A 305 -2.42 8.27 -11.88
N THR A 306 -3.04 7.51 -12.80
CA THR A 306 -2.72 6.09 -13.03
C THR A 306 -1.34 5.84 -13.66
N THR A 307 -0.79 6.84 -14.35
CA THR A 307 0.52 6.83 -15.04
C THR A 307 1.64 7.46 -14.20
N ALA A 308 1.31 8.05 -13.05
CA ALA A 308 2.29 8.60 -12.14
C ALA A 308 3.25 7.51 -11.65
N VAL A 309 4.56 7.69 -11.89
CA VAL A 309 5.61 6.78 -11.36
C VAL A 309 5.58 6.77 -9.83
N GLY A 310 5.12 7.87 -9.25
CA GLY A 310 4.55 7.91 -7.91
C GLY A 310 4.12 9.30 -7.49
N ALA A 311 3.33 9.34 -6.41
CA ALA A 311 2.81 10.55 -5.80
C ALA A 311 2.81 10.41 -4.28
N ARG A 312 2.92 11.51 -3.50
CA ARG A 312 2.84 11.55 -2.03
C ARG A 312 1.96 12.72 -1.57
N GLY A 313 1.44 12.66 -0.34
CA GLY A 313 0.57 13.70 0.21
C GLY A 313 -0.79 13.82 -0.46
N LEU A 314 -1.23 12.80 -1.20
CA LEU A 314 -2.52 12.77 -1.92
C LEU A 314 -3.29 11.50 -1.60
N HIS A 315 -4.62 11.62 -1.51
CA HIS A 315 -5.56 10.51 -1.47
C HIS A 315 -6.11 10.29 -2.86
N PHE A 316 -6.03 9.08 -3.40
CA PHE A 316 -6.60 8.78 -4.71
C PHE A 316 -8.13 8.66 -4.62
N LEU A 317 -8.85 9.28 -5.57
CA LEU A 317 -10.28 9.07 -5.75
C LEU A 317 -10.49 7.94 -6.78
N GLU A 318 -11.36 6.98 -6.48
CA GLU A 318 -11.86 6.06 -7.50
C GLU A 318 -12.69 6.85 -8.52
N SER A 319 -12.35 6.68 -9.81
CA SER A 319 -12.90 7.35 -11.00
C SER A 319 -14.16 8.20 -10.78
N THR A 320 -14.01 9.51 -10.83
CA THR A 320 -15.14 10.43 -11.02
C THR A 320 -15.19 10.85 -12.48
N ARG A 321 -16.33 10.66 -13.16
CA ARG A 321 -16.55 11.29 -14.47
C ARG A 321 -16.75 12.79 -14.25
N LEU A 322 -15.71 13.57 -14.45
CA LEU A 322 -15.85 15.01 -14.66
C LEU A 322 -16.33 15.27 -16.11
N PRO A 323 -16.90 16.44 -16.41
CA PRO A 323 -17.31 16.81 -17.77
C PRO A 323 -16.17 16.72 -18.81
N CYS A 324 -14.92 16.72 -18.35
CA CYS A 324 -13.71 16.66 -19.17
C CYS A 324 -13.21 15.25 -19.53
N GLY A 325 -13.79 14.17 -19.00
CA GLY A 325 -13.36 12.79 -19.28
C GLY A 325 -13.30 11.88 -18.05
N ALA A 326 -12.90 10.62 -18.28
CA ALA A 326 -12.71 9.63 -17.23
C ALA A 326 -11.22 9.52 -16.87
N ASP A 327 -10.76 10.34 -15.92
CA ASP A 327 -9.38 10.34 -15.42
C ASP A 327 -9.37 10.07 -13.91
N VAL A 328 -8.37 9.35 -13.39
CA VAL A 328 -8.24 9.13 -11.94
C VAL A 328 -7.75 10.43 -11.29
N LEU A 329 -8.54 10.98 -10.36
CA LEU A 329 -8.27 12.26 -9.71
C LEU A 329 -7.48 12.08 -8.40
N GLY A 330 -6.57 13.02 -8.11
CA GLY A 330 -5.92 13.12 -6.81
C GLY A 330 -6.71 14.05 -5.89
N ARG A 331 -7.08 13.59 -4.69
CA ARG A 331 -7.64 14.44 -3.63
C ARG A 331 -6.54 14.85 -2.67
N TRP A 332 -6.32 16.15 -2.53
CA TRP A 332 -5.47 16.69 -1.50
C TRP A 332 -6.28 17.14 -0.30
N THR A 333 -6.02 16.53 0.86
CA THR A 333 -6.78 16.75 2.10
C THR A 333 -6.07 17.65 3.11
N GLY A 334 -4.86 18.14 2.78
CA GLY A 334 -4.05 19.00 3.66
C GLY A 334 -3.51 18.33 4.92
N LEU A 335 -3.67 17.01 5.09
CA LEU A 335 -3.11 16.25 6.23
C LEU A 335 -1.58 16.26 6.25
N GLU A 336 -0.97 16.29 5.07
CA GLU A 336 0.45 16.54 4.88
C GLU A 336 0.61 17.94 4.26
N PRO A 337 1.53 18.79 4.77
CA PRO A 337 1.73 20.16 4.25
C PRO A 337 2.32 20.17 2.84
N ARG A 338 2.60 19.00 2.28
CA ARG A 338 3.31 18.82 1.01
C ARG A 338 2.67 17.68 0.21
N ALA A 339 2.37 17.93 -1.05
CA ALA A 339 2.11 16.91 -2.06
C ALA A 339 3.29 16.83 -3.03
N VAL A 340 3.61 15.64 -3.52
CA VAL A 340 4.73 15.39 -4.44
C VAL A 340 4.25 14.51 -5.58
N TRP A 341 4.64 14.82 -6.82
CA TRP A 341 4.41 14.04 -8.03
C TRP A 341 5.72 13.81 -8.75
N GLU A 342 5.85 12.64 -9.38
CA GLU A 342 7.07 12.27 -10.08
C GLU A 342 6.71 11.98 -11.52
N ILE A 343 7.24 12.85 -12.37
CA ILE A 343 6.71 13.09 -13.70
C ILE A 343 7.74 12.60 -14.72
N PRO A 344 7.40 11.62 -15.57
CA PRO A 344 8.24 11.25 -16.69
C PRO A 344 8.12 12.33 -17.77
N LEU A 345 9.15 13.16 -17.93
CA LEU A 345 9.25 14.12 -19.03
C LEU A 345 10.59 13.91 -19.71
N ARG A 346 10.58 13.77 -21.04
CA ARG A 346 11.80 13.99 -21.83
C ARG A 346 11.93 15.49 -22.06
N ALA A 347 12.57 16.18 -21.12
CA ALA A 347 13.04 17.53 -21.41
C ALA A 347 14.13 17.42 -22.50
N GLY A 348 13.83 17.87 -23.72
CA GLY A 348 14.84 18.03 -24.76
C GLY A 348 15.81 19.15 -24.41
N ARG A 349 16.59 19.63 -25.40
CA ARG A 349 17.39 20.87 -25.26
C ARG A 349 16.49 22.13 -25.25
N ASP A 350 15.33 22.03 -24.62
CA ASP A 350 14.22 22.99 -24.71
C ASP A 350 14.34 24.06 -23.61
N SER A 351 13.59 25.16 -23.79
CA SER A 351 13.72 26.35 -22.95
C SER A 351 12.81 26.34 -21.69
N HIS A 352 11.64 25.68 -21.72
CA HIS A 352 10.64 25.71 -20.64
C HIS A 352 9.77 24.43 -20.55
N VAL A 353 9.25 24.10 -19.36
CA VAL A 353 8.22 23.08 -19.12
C VAL A 353 6.94 23.77 -18.65
N VAL A 354 5.78 23.39 -19.18
CA VAL A 354 4.48 23.94 -18.80
C VAL A 354 3.64 22.85 -18.11
N ILE A 355 3.04 23.19 -16.97
CA ILE A 355 2.16 22.32 -16.20
C ILE A 355 0.84 23.04 -16.00
N GLU A 356 -0.27 22.39 -16.33
CA GLU A 356 -1.62 22.85 -16.03
C GLU A 356 -2.20 22.02 -14.87
N VAL A 357 -2.73 22.68 -13.86
CA VAL A 357 -3.38 22.06 -12.70
C VAL A 357 -4.85 22.41 -12.75
N ASP A 358 -5.69 21.44 -13.05
CA ASP A 358 -7.14 21.54 -12.99
C ASP A 358 -7.62 21.26 -11.57
N TYR A 359 -8.49 22.08 -11.03
CA TYR A 359 -9.05 21.92 -9.67
C TYR A 359 -10.50 22.36 -9.61
N ILE A 360 -11.24 21.82 -8.63
CA ILE A 360 -12.63 22.21 -8.37
C ILE A 360 -12.70 23.27 -7.27
N ASP A 361 -13.75 24.09 -7.30
CA ASP A 361 -13.97 25.37 -6.58
C ASP A 361 -13.91 25.32 -5.03
N SER A 362 -13.54 24.19 -4.44
CA SER A 362 -13.35 24.02 -2.98
C SER A 362 -11.93 24.31 -2.49
N VAL A 363 -11.04 24.82 -3.35
CA VAL A 363 -9.66 25.18 -3.00
C VAL A 363 -9.47 26.68 -3.13
N SER A 364 -9.03 27.33 -2.05
CA SER A 364 -8.70 28.75 -2.08
C SER A 364 -7.54 29.03 -3.05
N HIS A 365 -7.63 30.13 -3.82
CA HIS A 365 -6.53 30.57 -4.69
C HIS A 365 -5.23 30.81 -3.91
N GLU A 366 -5.34 31.21 -2.63
CA GLU A 366 -4.19 31.38 -1.73
C GLU A 366 -3.44 30.06 -1.50
N ALA A 367 -4.15 28.94 -1.37
CA ALA A 367 -3.54 27.63 -1.20
C ALA A 367 -2.77 27.14 -2.45
N LEU A 368 -3.19 27.58 -3.64
CA LEU A 368 -2.60 27.24 -4.95
C LEU A 368 -1.71 28.36 -5.50
N THR A 369 -1.11 29.17 -4.62
CA THR A 369 -0.15 30.19 -5.04
C THR A 369 1.01 29.55 -5.83
N PRO A 370 1.41 30.09 -6.99
CA PRO A 370 2.47 29.53 -7.83
C PRO A 370 3.79 29.25 -7.11
N GLY A 371 4.13 30.05 -6.09
CA GLY A 371 5.32 29.87 -5.25
C GLY A 371 5.30 28.59 -4.39
N HIS A 372 4.14 27.97 -4.21
CA HIS A 372 4.01 26.68 -3.55
C HIS A 372 4.42 25.52 -4.46
N PHE A 373 4.52 25.75 -5.77
CA PHE A 373 4.88 24.72 -6.74
C PHE A 373 6.36 24.79 -7.10
N THR A 374 7.04 23.65 -7.04
CA THR A 374 8.40 23.50 -7.53
C THR A 374 8.53 22.28 -8.44
N LEU A 375 9.32 22.37 -9.50
CA LEU A 375 9.72 21.26 -10.35
C LEU A 375 11.24 21.07 -10.22
N ASN A 376 11.70 19.92 -9.72
CA ASN A 376 13.09 19.67 -9.29
C ASN A 376 13.63 20.80 -8.40
N ASP A 377 12.83 21.21 -7.42
CA ASP A 377 13.13 22.31 -6.49
C ASP A 377 13.24 23.70 -7.16
N MET A 378 12.83 23.85 -8.42
CA MET A 378 12.75 25.14 -9.10
C MET A 378 11.31 25.67 -9.14
N SER A 379 11.10 26.92 -8.74
CA SER A 379 9.79 27.56 -8.80
C SER A 379 9.36 27.90 -10.24
N ALA A 380 8.05 28.01 -10.44
CA ALA A 380 7.49 28.50 -11.70
C ALA A 380 7.89 29.97 -11.94
N VAL A 381 8.25 30.31 -13.19
CA VAL A 381 8.60 31.67 -13.64
C VAL A 381 7.40 32.45 -14.18
N GLN A 382 6.36 31.76 -14.64
CA GLN A 382 5.10 32.37 -15.09
C GLN A 382 3.91 31.52 -14.67
N HIS A 383 2.75 32.16 -14.52
CA HIS A 383 1.51 31.48 -14.22
C HIS A 383 0.30 32.21 -14.82
N ALA A 384 -0.79 31.47 -15.05
CA ALA A 384 -2.07 32.05 -15.47
C ALA A 384 -3.23 31.22 -14.91
N PHE A 385 -4.30 31.89 -14.48
CA PHE A 385 -5.54 31.24 -14.06
C PHE A 385 -6.59 31.37 -15.18
N SER A 386 -7.38 30.31 -15.39
CA SER A 386 -8.52 30.30 -16.30
C SER A 386 -9.64 29.42 -15.74
N THR A 387 -10.88 29.68 -16.16
CA THR A 387 -12.07 28.96 -15.68
C THR A 387 -12.85 28.37 -16.85
N GLU A 388 -13.26 27.12 -16.73
CA GLU A 388 -14.13 26.44 -17.69
C GLU A 388 -15.23 25.66 -16.94
N GLY A 389 -16.42 26.27 -16.81
CA GLY A 389 -17.52 25.70 -16.02
C GLY A 389 -17.21 25.68 -14.52
N SER A 390 -17.29 24.50 -13.90
CA SER A 390 -16.95 24.28 -12.47
C SER A 390 -15.49 23.88 -12.24
N VAL A 391 -14.68 23.87 -13.29
CA VAL A 391 -13.25 23.54 -13.24
C VAL A 391 -12.45 24.83 -13.37
N GLN A 392 -11.60 25.07 -12.39
CA GLN A 392 -10.58 26.10 -12.42
C GLN A 392 -9.27 25.48 -12.92
N ARG A 393 -8.45 26.25 -13.64
CA ARG A 393 -7.17 25.81 -14.19
C ARG A 393 -6.07 26.81 -13.83
N LEU A 394 -4.97 26.29 -13.27
CA LEU A 394 -3.74 27.01 -13.02
C LEU A 394 -2.65 26.51 -13.98
N ARG A 395 -2.22 27.36 -14.90
CA ARG A 395 -1.07 27.12 -15.76
C ARG A 395 0.19 27.63 -15.06
N LEU A 396 1.25 26.83 -15.04
CA LEU A 396 2.56 27.09 -14.46
C LEU A 396 3.64 26.87 -15.52
N VAL A 397 4.60 27.77 -15.63
CA VAL A 397 5.75 27.66 -16.55
C VAL A 397 7.02 27.55 -15.71
N PHE A 398 7.80 26.50 -15.91
CA PHE A 398 9.09 26.27 -15.25
C PHE A 398 10.22 26.47 -16.25
N PRO A 399 11.31 27.14 -15.87
CA PRO A 399 12.47 27.27 -16.74
C PRO A 399 13.16 25.91 -16.86
N VAL A 400 13.71 25.57 -18.03
CA VAL A 400 14.53 24.37 -18.20
C VAL A 400 15.99 24.77 -18.14
N GLY A 401 16.76 24.12 -17.27
CA GLY A 401 18.18 24.40 -17.05
C GLY A 401 19.00 23.11 -16.95
N ALA A 402 20.27 23.21 -16.51
CA ALA A 402 21.17 22.06 -16.35
C ALA A 402 20.57 20.93 -15.48
N THR A 403 19.66 21.26 -14.56
CA THR A 403 18.94 20.32 -13.69
C THR A 403 18.05 19.33 -14.44
N PHE A 404 17.73 19.60 -15.71
CA PHE A 404 16.87 18.76 -16.56
C PHE A 404 17.68 17.95 -17.58
N ALA A 405 18.93 18.35 -17.84
CA ALA A 405 19.77 17.71 -18.85
C ALA A 405 20.07 16.24 -18.50
N GLY A 406 19.70 15.32 -19.39
CA GLY A 406 19.92 13.88 -19.22
C GLY A 406 19.01 13.22 -18.18
N ARG A 407 18.10 13.96 -17.54
CA ARG A 407 17.06 13.41 -16.67
C ARG A 407 15.79 13.24 -17.48
N MET A 408 15.14 12.09 -17.32
CA MET A 408 13.85 11.82 -17.94
C MET A 408 12.70 11.77 -16.92
N LEU A 409 13.01 11.99 -15.63
CA LEU A 409 12.03 12.10 -14.55
C LEU A 409 12.30 13.34 -13.73
N HIS A 410 11.21 14.02 -13.37
CA HIS A 410 11.25 15.27 -12.64
C HIS A 410 10.24 15.27 -11.48
N THR A 411 10.66 15.80 -10.33
CA THR A 411 9.85 15.85 -9.11
C THR A 411 9.10 17.17 -9.04
N MET A 412 7.78 17.13 -9.19
CA MET A 412 6.90 18.27 -8.88
C MET A 412 6.48 18.21 -7.41
N LYS A 413 6.54 19.34 -6.70
CA LYS A 413 6.11 19.46 -5.31
C LYS A 413 5.12 20.60 -5.21
N LEU A 414 4.09 20.42 -4.40
CA LEU A 414 3.17 21.45 -3.93
C LEU A 414 3.32 21.53 -2.42
N ALA A 415 3.83 22.65 -1.90
CA ALA A 415 4.02 22.88 -0.48
C ALA A 415 3.23 24.12 -0.05
N THR A 416 2.13 23.92 0.66
CA THR A 416 1.26 25.01 1.12
C THR A 416 1.20 25.06 2.65
N PRO A 417 1.07 26.25 3.25
CA PRO A 417 0.60 26.39 4.61
C PRO A 417 -0.93 26.33 4.62
N LEU A 418 -1.54 25.15 4.43
CA LEU A 418 -2.98 25.03 4.58
C LEU A 418 -3.31 25.06 6.07
N VAL A 419 -3.92 26.16 6.51
CA VAL A 419 -4.44 26.36 7.86
C VAL A 419 -5.87 25.81 7.90
N ARG A 420 -6.30 25.30 9.06
CA ARG A 420 -7.73 25.03 9.29
C ARG A 420 -8.50 26.34 9.15
N ALA A 421 -9.62 26.32 8.43
CA ALA A 421 -10.55 27.45 8.47
C ALA A 421 -11.03 27.70 9.91
N GLU A 422 -11.37 28.94 10.26
CA GLU A 422 -11.75 29.34 11.62
C GLU A 422 -13.00 28.57 12.14
N ASP A 423 -13.84 28.07 11.25
CA ASP A 423 -15.01 27.24 11.54
C ASP A 423 -14.69 25.75 11.76
N GLY A 424 -13.41 25.37 11.69
CA GLY A 424 -12.94 23.99 11.84
C GLY A 424 -13.08 23.14 10.57
N THR A 425 -13.55 23.70 9.46
CA THR A 425 -13.55 23.04 8.16
C THR A 425 -12.13 22.98 7.57
N ARG A 426 -11.86 21.93 6.80
CA ARG A 426 -10.56 21.74 6.12
C ARG A 426 -10.74 22.18 4.67
N ASP A 427 -9.83 23.02 4.18
CA ASP A 427 -9.66 23.25 2.75
C ASP A 427 -9.22 21.92 2.12
N VAL A 428 -10.13 21.28 1.39
CA VAL A 428 -9.92 20.00 0.74
C VAL A 428 -10.15 20.16 -0.74
N GLY A 429 -9.12 19.83 -1.53
CA GLY A 429 -9.13 19.99 -2.98
C GLY A 429 -9.14 18.68 -3.73
N VAL A 430 -9.79 18.66 -4.89
CA VAL A 430 -9.53 17.66 -5.93
C VAL A 430 -8.65 18.33 -6.98
N LEU A 431 -7.50 17.73 -7.25
CA LEU A 431 -6.48 18.19 -8.18
C LEU A 431 -6.35 17.18 -9.32
N LEU A 432 -6.36 17.68 -10.54
CA LEU A 432 -6.01 16.98 -11.77
C LEU A 432 -4.80 17.68 -12.39
N LEU A 433 -3.81 16.92 -12.81
CA LEU A 433 -2.62 17.47 -13.47
C LEU A 433 -2.66 17.19 -14.97
N ARG A 434 -2.34 18.20 -15.77
CA ARG A 434 -2.12 18.13 -17.21
C ARG A 434 -0.73 18.70 -17.50
N LEU A 435 0.02 18.09 -18.40
CA LEU A 435 1.43 18.44 -18.61
C LEU A 435 1.70 18.73 -20.08
N GLN A 436 2.53 19.71 -20.35
CA GLN A 436 3.10 19.90 -21.69
C GLN A 436 4.50 20.44 -21.62
N SER A 437 5.44 19.73 -22.25
CA SER A 437 6.72 20.31 -22.62
C SER A 437 6.55 21.07 -23.94
N TYR A 438 6.94 22.35 -23.96
CA TYR A 438 7.07 23.10 -25.20
C TYR A 438 8.54 23.17 -25.59
N SER A 439 8.83 22.87 -26.85
CA SER A 439 10.01 23.40 -27.53
C SER A 439 9.67 24.81 -28.01
N VAL A 440 10.56 25.77 -27.74
CA VAL A 440 10.63 27.02 -28.51
C VAL A 440 11.84 26.93 -29.40
#